data_AF-A0A0G1WTM6-F1
#
_entry.id   AF-A0A0G1WTM6-F1
#
_cell.length_a   1.000
_cell.length_b   1.000
_cell.length_c   1.000
_cell.angle_alpha   90.00
_cell.angle_beta   90.00
_cell.angle_gamma   90.00
#
_symmetry.space_group_name_H-M   'P 1'
#
loop_
_entity.id
_entity.type
_entity.pdbx_description
1 polymer ?
#
loop_
_entity_poly.entity_id
_entity_poly.type
_entity_poly.pdbx_seq_one_letter_code
_entity_poly.pdbx_strand_id
1 'polypeptide(L)'
;MEKLSLKTFLRKYPNSEACLDEIFTKRYPQGVDCIKCKKITKYYKITGRTAYSCEFCRTQVYPLAGTIFEKTTIDLRLWFYAMFLMIKTRSGVSAKQLERELGVAYKTAHRMFKQIRTLMDENGGDMLTGDVEVDETFIGGKGENRRFVWHGNEKEKQVIMGMLQRNGKAYLKHIPNTGKWTLLKQIQENVDPKARVITDQWGGYMQLPKFGYNHEYLDHGETYVMGDIHTQNVENVWSILKRGIFGVYRQVSKQYLQSYANEYAWRYNHRALGDGMFNELLNQVALVKVLKVGQLA
;
A
#
# COMPACT_ATOMS: atom_id res chain seq x y z
N MET A 1 19.48 13.93 4.65
CA MET A 1 18.27 13.78 5.50
C MET A 1 18.66 13.20 6.84
N GLU A 2 18.11 13.71 7.95
CA GLU A 2 18.29 13.10 9.27
C GLU A 2 17.66 11.70 9.30
N LYS A 3 18.39 10.71 9.85
CA LYS A 3 17.89 9.34 10.01
C LYS A 3 16.71 9.33 10.97
N LEU A 4 15.56 8.81 10.56
CA LEU A 4 14.37 8.67 11.41
C LEU A 4 14.53 7.46 12.34
N SER A 5 15.36 7.62 13.36
CA SER A 5 15.50 6.65 14.45
C SER A 5 14.31 6.73 15.43
N LEU A 6 14.15 5.73 16.30
CA LEU A 6 13.15 5.81 17.38
C LEU A 6 13.37 7.04 18.26
N LYS A 7 14.64 7.35 18.60
CA LYS A 7 14.99 8.55 19.37
C LYS A 7 14.55 9.84 18.66
N THR A 8 14.84 9.95 17.36
CA THR A 8 14.43 11.09 16.53
C THR A 8 12.91 11.20 16.45
N PHE A 9 12.21 10.08 16.25
CA PHE A 9 10.76 10.01 16.22
C PHE A 9 10.13 10.50 17.53
N LEU A 10 10.58 9.98 18.68
CA LEU A 10 10.05 10.36 20.00
C LEU A 10 10.31 11.83 20.33
N ARG A 11 11.44 12.39 19.86
CA ARG A 11 11.75 13.82 19.99
C ARG A 11 10.86 14.68 19.09
N LYS A 12 10.61 14.25 17.85
CA LYS A 12 9.77 15.00 16.89
C LYS A 12 8.29 14.96 17.29
N TYR A 13 7.83 13.83 17.82
CA TYR A 13 6.43 13.61 18.22
C TYR A 13 6.32 13.27 19.71
N PRO A 14 6.55 14.26 20.60
CA PRO A 14 6.52 14.03 22.04
C PRO A 14 5.11 13.79 22.59
N ASN A 15 4.06 14.28 21.93
CA ASN A 15 2.68 14.19 22.38
C ASN A 15 1.68 14.21 21.19
N SER A 16 0.40 13.99 21.51
CA SER A 16 -0.70 14.01 20.53
C SER A 16 -0.85 15.37 19.83
N GLU A 17 -0.53 16.47 20.52
CA GLU A 17 -0.62 17.81 19.94
C GLU A 17 0.40 18.04 18.83
N ALA A 18 1.66 17.63 19.03
CA ALA A 18 2.69 17.71 17.98
C ALA A 18 2.30 16.89 16.74
N CYS A 19 1.65 15.75 16.94
CA CYS A 19 1.12 14.92 15.86
C CYS A 19 -0.01 15.64 15.11
N LEU A 20 -0.92 16.30 15.83
CA LEU A 20 -2.00 17.10 15.24
C LEU A 20 -1.45 18.29 14.43
N ASP A 21 -0.45 18.99 14.98
CA ASP A 21 0.23 20.12 14.33
C ASP A 21 0.92 19.70 13.02
N GLU A 22 1.55 18.51 13.01
CA GLU A 22 2.14 17.93 11.78
C GLU A 22 1.05 17.66 10.72
N ILE A 23 -0.07 17.03 11.10
CA ILE A 23 -1.19 16.76 10.16
C ILE A 23 -1.76 18.08 9.61
N PHE A 24 -1.97 19.07 10.47
CA PHE A 24 -2.47 20.38 10.08
C PHE A 24 -1.55 21.04 9.06
N THR A 25 -0.24 21.06 9.34
CA THR A 25 0.77 21.66 8.45
C THR A 25 0.84 20.95 7.11
N LYS A 26 0.74 19.62 7.09
CA LYS A 26 0.73 18.83 5.85
C LYS A 26 -0.50 19.09 4.99
N ARG A 27 -1.66 19.28 5.62
CA ARG A 27 -2.92 19.53 4.92
C ARG A 27 -3.07 20.97 4.43
N TYR A 28 -2.47 21.91 5.15
CA TYR A 28 -2.59 23.35 4.89
C TYR A 28 -1.21 24.03 4.86
N PRO A 29 -0.32 23.65 3.92
CA PRO A 29 1.07 24.13 3.90
C PRO A 29 1.19 25.64 3.69
N GLN A 30 0.23 26.25 2.98
CA GLN A 30 0.20 27.70 2.72
C GLN A 30 -0.77 28.43 3.66
N GLY A 31 -1.38 27.75 4.63
CA GLY A 31 -2.52 28.24 5.40
C GLY A 31 -3.85 27.70 4.89
N VAL A 32 -4.94 28.10 5.55
CA VAL A 32 -6.29 27.60 5.26
C VAL A 32 -7.07 28.64 4.49
N ASP A 33 -7.61 28.26 3.33
CA ASP A 33 -8.61 29.07 2.63
C ASP A 33 -9.91 29.08 3.45
N CYS A 34 -10.18 30.21 4.10
CA CYS A 34 -11.28 30.32 5.03
C CYS A 34 -12.59 30.63 4.29
N ILE A 35 -13.58 29.73 4.41
CA ILE A 35 -14.89 29.86 3.75
C ILE A 35 -15.59 31.20 4.05
N LYS A 36 -15.47 31.72 5.29
CA LYS A 36 -16.08 33.00 5.66
C LYS A 36 -15.25 34.22 5.25
N CYS A 37 -13.92 34.16 5.36
CA CYS A 37 -13.04 35.29 5.02
C CYS A 37 -12.71 35.37 3.53
N LYS A 38 -12.94 34.30 2.76
CA LYS A 38 -12.64 34.16 1.33
C LYS A 38 -11.19 34.51 0.97
N LYS A 39 -10.27 34.19 1.88
CA LYS A 39 -8.83 34.39 1.74
C LYS A 39 -8.09 33.37 2.58
N ILE A 40 -6.82 33.16 2.23
CA ILE A 40 -5.90 32.38 3.05
C ILE A 40 -5.66 33.14 4.36
N THR A 41 -5.88 32.47 5.48
CA THR A 41 -5.73 33.06 6.82
C THR A 41 -4.93 32.13 7.73
N LYS A 42 -4.35 32.70 8.78
CA LYS A 42 -3.74 31.92 9.85
C LYS A 42 -4.81 31.33 10.76
N TYR A 43 -4.51 30.15 11.26
CA TYR A 43 -5.38 29.36 12.10
C TYR A 43 -4.62 28.94 13.36
N TYR A 44 -5.23 29.15 14.52
CA TYR A 44 -4.62 28.86 15.82
C TYR A 44 -5.28 27.65 16.44
N LYS A 45 -4.45 26.76 17.03
CA LYS A 45 -4.92 25.55 17.71
C LYS A 45 -5.82 25.92 18.89
N ILE A 46 -6.93 25.20 19.04
CA ILE A 46 -7.85 25.35 20.17
C ILE A 46 -7.46 24.36 21.26
N THR A 47 -7.15 24.85 22.46
CA THR A 47 -6.80 24.00 23.61
C THR A 47 -7.91 22.99 23.92
N GLY A 48 -7.53 21.73 24.12
CA GLY A 48 -8.46 20.64 24.44
C GLY A 48 -9.34 20.15 23.28
N ARG A 49 -9.13 20.63 22.05
CA ARG A 49 -9.87 20.17 20.86
C ARG A 49 -8.91 19.84 19.71
N THR A 50 -9.31 18.90 18.87
CA THR A 50 -8.61 18.57 17.61
C THR A 50 -8.98 19.54 16.49
N ALA A 51 -9.01 20.84 16.80
CA ALA A 51 -9.53 21.89 15.94
C ALA A 51 -8.66 23.14 15.96
N TYR A 52 -8.67 23.87 14.85
CA TYR A 52 -7.99 25.16 14.69
C TYR A 52 -9.02 26.23 14.34
N SER A 53 -8.79 27.46 14.81
CA SER A 53 -9.69 28.60 14.64
C SER A 53 -9.05 29.69 13.79
N CYS A 54 -9.79 30.20 12.80
CA CYS A 54 -9.37 31.34 11.98
C CYS A 54 -9.04 32.56 12.85
N GLU A 55 -7.98 33.28 12.52
CA GLU A 55 -7.57 34.50 13.21
C GLU A 55 -8.63 35.62 13.18
N PHE A 56 -9.39 35.73 12.09
CA PHE A 56 -10.36 36.83 11.89
C PHE A 56 -11.79 36.45 12.27
N CYS A 57 -12.35 35.39 11.67
CA CYS A 57 -13.78 35.08 11.81
C CYS A 57 -14.10 33.94 12.79
N ARG A 58 -13.07 33.37 13.43
CA ARG A 58 -13.18 32.24 14.37
C ARG A 58 -13.81 30.96 13.81
N THR A 59 -13.99 30.87 12.50
CA THR A 59 -14.44 29.63 11.85
C THR A 59 -13.44 28.52 12.12
N GLN A 60 -13.93 27.36 12.53
CA GLN A 60 -13.10 26.23 12.93
C GLN A 60 -12.88 25.26 11.77
N VAL A 61 -11.70 24.63 11.75
CA VAL A 61 -11.40 23.48 10.90
C VAL A 61 -10.90 22.32 11.75
N TYR A 62 -11.19 21.11 11.29
CA TYR A 62 -10.86 19.86 11.97
C TYR A 62 -9.89 19.06 11.10
N PRO A 63 -8.58 19.07 11.38
CA PRO A 63 -7.58 18.49 10.47
C PRO A 63 -7.68 16.97 10.33
N LEU A 64 -8.31 16.31 11.30
CA LEU A 64 -8.56 14.86 11.28
C LEU A 64 -9.80 14.47 10.46
N ALA A 65 -10.66 15.43 10.08
CA ALA A 65 -11.88 15.12 9.35
C ALA A 65 -11.56 14.61 7.94
N GLY A 66 -12.12 13.46 7.57
CA GLY A 66 -11.84 12.77 6.32
C GLY A 66 -10.56 11.95 6.31
N THR A 67 -9.76 11.90 7.39
CA THR A 67 -8.53 11.10 7.44
C THR A 67 -8.74 9.78 8.19
N ILE A 68 -7.73 8.91 8.20
CA ILE A 68 -7.75 7.67 9.00
C ILE A 68 -7.88 7.91 10.51
N PHE A 69 -7.67 9.14 10.95
CA PHE A 69 -7.79 9.58 12.34
C PHE A 69 -9.18 10.15 12.67
N GLU A 70 -10.09 10.21 11.70
CA GLU A 70 -11.43 10.76 11.94
C GLU A 70 -12.12 9.99 13.08
N LYS A 71 -12.65 10.75 14.06
CA LYS A 71 -13.35 10.24 15.25
C LYS A 71 -12.53 9.25 16.09
N THR A 72 -11.20 9.29 16.00
CA THR A 72 -10.35 8.51 16.91
C THR A 72 -10.45 9.08 18.33
N THR A 73 -10.61 8.19 19.32
CA THR A 73 -10.39 8.49 20.73
C THR A 73 -9.01 8.05 21.20
N ILE A 74 -8.27 7.35 20.34
CA ILE A 74 -6.89 6.92 20.58
C ILE A 74 -5.94 8.10 20.35
N ASP A 75 -4.97 8.24 21.25
CA ASP A 75 -3.89 9.23 21.16
C ASP A 75 -3.21 9.17 19.78
N LEU A 76 -3.06 10.33 19.12
CA LEU A 76 -2.45 10.42 17.80
C LEU A 76 -1.00 9.94 17.80
N ARG A 77 -0.28 10.08 18.92
CA ARG A 77 1.08 9.58 19.05
C ARG A 77 1.16 8.06 18.86
N LEU A 78 0.15 7.31 19.32
CA LEU A 78 0.08 5.87 19.08
C LEU A 78 -0.16 5.53 17.61
N TRP A 79 -0.96 6.35 16.90
CA TRP A 79 -1.13 6.22 15.46
C TRP A 79 0.17 6.48 14.70
N PHE A 80 0.87 7.58 15.01
CA PHE A 80 2.17 7.88 14.43
C PHE A 80 3.19 6.78 14.73
N TYR A 81 3.16 6.22 15.94
CA TYR A 81 4.07 5.13 16.31
C TYR A 81 3.75 3.83 15.58
N ALA A 82 2.46 3.50 15.38
CA ALA A 82 2.04 2.38 14.54
C ALA A 82 2.52 2.54 13.09
N MET A 83 2.35 3.73 12.51
CA MET A 83 2.87 4.07 11.18
C MET A 83 4.40 3.92 11.12
N PHE A 84 5.11 4.41 12.13
CA PHE A 84 6.56 4.29 12.25
C PHE A 84 7.01 2.82 12.27
N LEU A 85 6.38 1.98 13.10
CA LEU A 85 6.69 0.55 13.17
C LEU A 85 6.43 -0.16 11.85
N MET A 86 5.32 0.15 11.17
CA MET A 86 5.05 -0.39 9.85
C MET A 86 6.16 -0.02 8.88
N ILE A 87 6.55 1.26 8.76
CA ILE A 87 7.59 1.67 7.81
C ILE A 87 8.98 1.11 8.15
N LYS A 88 9.40 1.13 9.41
CA LYS A 88 10.76 0.75 9.80
C LYS A 88 11.01 -0.76 9.75
N THR A 89 9.96 -1.58 9.83
CA THR A 89 10.07 -3.03 9.71
C THR A 89 10.10 -3.44 8.23
N ARG A 90 11.14 -4.16 7.79
CA ARG A 90 11.28 -4.54 6.37
C ARG A 90 10.21 -5.51 5.88
N SER A 91 9.87 -6.50 6.72
CA SER A 91 8.91 -7.56 6.39
C SER A 91 7.48 -7.25 6.87
N GLY A 92 7.23 -6.05 7.38
CA GLY A 92 5.97 -5.67 8.03
C GLY A 92 5.88 -6.06 9.50
N VAL A 93 4.73 -5.72 10.10
CA VAL A 93 4.44 -5.89 11.53
C VAL A 93 3.03 -6.45 11.70
N SER A 94 2.84 -7.46 12.55
CA SER A 94 1.50 -8.03 12.76
C SER A 94 0.64 -7.13 13.66
N ALA A 95 -0.69 -7.22 13.54
CA ALA A 95 -1.60 -6.52 14.45
C ALA A 95 -1.39 -6.93 15.92
N LYS A 96 -0.96 -8.18 16.17
CA LYS A 96 -0.58 -8.65 17.51
C LYS A 96 0.71 -8.01 18.03
N GLN A 97 1.69 -7.74 17.15
CA GLN A 97 2.86 -6.97 17.55
C GLN A 97 2.46 -5.52 17.86
N LEU A 98 1.61 -4.89 17.04
CA LEU A 98 1.11 -3.54 17.32
C LEU A 98 0.34 -3.47 18.65
N GLU A 99 -0.48 -4.46 18.98
CA GLU A 99 -1.13 -4.55 20.31
C GLU A 99 -0.11 -4.47 21.45
N ARG A 100 0.96 -5.26 21.38
CA ARG A 100 2.01 -5.30 22.42
C ARG A 100 2.80 -4.00 22.51
N GLU A 101 3.18 -3.43 21.37
CA GLU A 101 3.99 -2.22 21.29
C GLU A 101 3.21 -0.96 21.71
N LEU A 102 1.91 -0.92 21.40
CA LEU A 102 1.06 0.25 21.66
C LEU A 102 0.33 0.15 23.00
N GLY A 103 0.23 -1.03 23.60
CA GLY A 103 -0.53 -1.26 24.82
C GLY A 103 -2.05 -1.08 24.66
N VAL A 104 -2.58 -1.30 23.45
CA VAL A 104 -4.02 -1.17 23.13
C VAL A 104 -4.65 -2.53 22.89
N ALA A 105 -5.97 -2.63 23.02
CA ALA A 105 -6.69 -3.86 22.69
C ALA A 105 -6.45 -4.30 21.24
N TYR A 106 -6.36 -5.61 20.98
CA TYR A 106 -6.18 -6.18 19.65
C TYR A 106 -7.09 -5.59 18.56
N LYS A 107 -8.39 -5.40 18.86
CA LYS A 107 -9.36 -4.84 17.89
C LYS A 107 -8.95 -3.41 17.46
N THR A 108 -8.43 -2.62 18.38
CA THR A 108 -7.90 -1.28 18.12
C THR A 108 -6.65 -1.36 17.26
N ALA A 109 -5.67 -2.19 17.64
CA ALA A 109 -4.44 -2.39 16.85
C ALA A 109 -4.75 -2.87 15.42
N HIS A 110 -5.70 -3.81 15.27
CA HIS A 110 -6.13 -4.32 13.98
C HIS A 110 -6.84 -3.24 13.14
N ARG A 111 -7.70 -2.40 13.74
CA ARG A 111 -8.30 -1.24 13.06
C ARG A 111 -7.22 -0.29 12.57
N MET A 112 -6.26 0.08 13.42
CA MET A 112 -5.17 0.99 13.07
C MET A 112 -4.37 0.46 11.89
N PHE A 113 -3.98 -0.80 11.98
CA PHE A 113 -3.27 -1.52 10.94
C PHE A 113 -4.01 -1.53 9.59
N LYS A 114 -5.32 -1.81 9.61
CA LYS A 114 -6.15 -1.81 8.40
C LYS A 114 -6.22 -0.41 7.78
N GLN A 115 -6.46 0.62 8.60
CA GLN A 115 -6.57 2.01 8.15
C GLN A 115 -5.24 2.54 7.61
N ILE A 116 -4.10 2.21 8.21
CA ILE A 116 -2.80 2.64 7.70
C ILE A 116 -2.54 2.04 6.30
N ARG A 117 -2.94 0.78 6.06
CA ARG A 117 -2.80 0.16 4.74
C ARG A 117 -3.69 0.74 3.66
N THR A 118 -4.83 1.37 4.01
CA THR A 118 -5.64 2.03 2.99
C THR A 118 -4.93 3.25 2.41
N LEU A 119 -3.96 3.82 3.12
CA LEU A 119 -3.09 4.88 2.58
C LEU A 119 -2.10 4.33 1.54
N MET A 120 -1.69 3.08 1.69
CA MET A 120 -0.69 2.42 0.84
C MET A 120 -1.29 1.86 -0.46
N ASP A 121 -2.55 2.17 -0.78
CA ASP A 121 -3.17 1.74 -2.03
C ASP A 121 -2.86 2.72 -3.15
N GLU A 122 -2.00 2.30 -4.08
CA GLU A 122 -1.59 3.10 -5.25
C GLU A 122 -2.05 2.47 -6.57
N ASN A 123 -2.83 1.39 -6.50
CA ASN A 123 -3.38 0.77 -7.70
C ASN A 123 -4.39 1.71 -8.35
N GLY A 124 -4.41 1.76 -9.69
CA GLY A 124 -5.26 2.69 -10.43
C GLY A 124 -4.74 4.14 -10.44
N GLY A 125 -3.45 4.34 -10.14
CA GLY A 125 -2.74 5.58 -10.42
C GLY A 125 -2.39 5.72 -11.91
N ASP A 126 -1.24 6.33 -12.21
CA ASP A 126 -0.76 6.46 -13.60
C ASP A 126 -0.55 5.10 -14.25
N MET A 127 -0.85 5.00 -15.56
CA MET A 127 -0.52 3.79 -16.32
C MET A 127 0.99 3.54 -16.33
N LEU A 128 1.37 2.26 -16.23
CA LEU A 128 2.74 1.81 -16.39
C LEU A 128 3.15 1.94 -17.87
N THR A 129 4.35 2.47 -18.10
CA THR A 129 4.87 2.79 -19.45
C THR A 129 6.26 2.19 -19.65
N GLY A 130 6.76 2.22 -20.90
CA GLY A 130 8.08 1.67 -21.23
C GLY A 130 8.07 0.15 -21.16
N ASP A 131 8.97 -0.43 -20.37
CA ASP A 131 9.06 -1.88 -20.18
C ASP A 131 8.32 -2.32 -18.92
N VAL A 132 7.34 -3.20 -19.10
CA VAL A 132 6.47 -3.67 -18.03
C VAL A 132 6.54 -5.20 -17.94
N GLU A 133 7.11 -5.69 -16.84
CA GLU A 133 7.11 -7.11 -16.49
C GLU A 133 5.75 -7.48 -15.87
N VAL A 134 5.13 -8.56 -16.35
CA VAL A 134 3.86 -9.07 -15.83
C VAL A 134 4.00 -10.54 -15.50
N ASP A 135 3.60 -10.89 -14.28
CA ASP A 135 3.68 -12.25 -13.75
C ASP A 135 2.61 -12.46 -12.66
N GLU A 136 2.36 -13.70 -12.28
CA GLU A 136 1.43 -14.07 -11.24
C GLU A 136 2.07 -14.88 -10.14
N THR A 137 1.56 -14.70 -8.93
CA THR A 137 1.99 -15.48 -7.80
C THR A 137 0.82 -15.97 -6.98
N PHE A 138 1.00 -17.14 -6.38
CA PHE A 138 -0.05 -17.82 -5.64
C PHE A 138 0.21 -17.75 -4.14
N ILE A 139 -0.79 -17.28 -3.39
CA ILE A 139 -0.80 -17.20 -1.92
C ILE A 139 -1.84 -18.17 -1.38
N GLY A 140 -1.42 -19.08 -0.51
CA GLY A 140 -2.28 -20.07 0.11
C GLY A 140 -1.48 -21.17 0.79
N GLY A 141 -2.17 -22.05 1.53
CA GLY A 141 -1.53 -23.23 2.11
C GLY A 141 -1.01 -24.17 1.03
N LYS A 142 0.09 -24.87 1.31
CA LYS A 142 0.47 -26.04 0.51
C LYS A 142 -0.66 -27.07 0.64
N GLY A 143 -1.03 -27.69 -0.47
CA GLY A 143 -1.71 -28.98 -0.43
C GLY A 143 -0.89 -29.97 0.38
N GLU A 144 -1.55 -30.98 0.93
CA GLU A 144 -0.83 -32.16 1.42
C GLU A 144 -0.11 -32.85 0.25
N ASN A 145 0.89 -33.67 0.58
CA ASN A 145 1.65 -34.39 -0.44
C ASN A 145 0.71 -35.36 -1.18
N ARG A 146 0.75 -35.37 -2.52
CA ARG A 146 -0.07 -36.28 -3.36
C ARG A 146 0.12 -37.76 -3.01
N ARG A 147 1.21 -38.13 -2.33
CA ARG A 147 1.42 -39.47 -1.76
C ARG A 147 0.39 -39.89 -0.70
N PHE A 148 -0.27 -38.94 -0.03
CA PHE A 148 -1.18 -39.22 1.09
C PHE A 148 -2.66 -38.99 0.76
N VAL A 149 -3.01 -38.49 -0.44
CA VAL A 149 -4.40 -38.24 -0.86
C VAL A 149 -4.59 -38.69 -2.30
N TRP A 150 -5.48 -39.67 -2.51
CA TRP A 150 -5.96 -40.08 -3.82
C TRP A 150 -7.11 -39.16 -4.23
N HIS A 151 -6.91 -38.40 -5.32
CA HIS A 151 -7.77 -37.31 -5.82
C HIS A 151 -7.79 -36.01 -4.98
N GLY A 152 -7.22 -34.94 -5.56
CA GLY A 152 -7.48 -33.56 -5.12
C GLY A 152 -6.78 -33.18 -3.82
N ASN A 153 -5.68 -32.44 -3.96
CA ASN A 153 -4.97 -31.87 -2.82
C ASN A 153 -4.62 -30.40 -3.05
N GLU A 154 -5.53 -29.66 -3.68
CA GLU A 154 -5.33 -28.24 -3.97
C GLU A 154 -6.24 -27.42 -3.08
N LYS A 155 -5.66 -26.84 -2.02
CA LYS A 155 -6.30 -25.71 -1.34
C LYS A 155 -6.45 -24.58 -2.36
N GLU A 156 -7.60 -23.91 -2.38
CA GLU A 156 -7.85 -22.75 -3.23
C GLU A 156 -6.76 -21.69 -3.00
N LYS A 157 -5.80 -21.62 -3.91
CA LYS A 157 -4.75 -20.61 -3.86
C LYS A 157 -5.31 -19.31 -4.41
N GLN A 158 -5.02 -18.23 -3.72
CA GLN A 158 -5.35 -16.89 -4.18
C GLN A 158 -4.28 -16.42 -5.17
N VAL A 159 -4.71 -15.77 -6.25
CA VAL A 159 -3.82 -15.29 -7.32
C VAL A 159 -3.56 -13.81 -7.11
N ILE A 160 -2.29 -13.42 -7.09
CA ILE A 160 -1.88 -12.03 -7.15
C ILE A 160 -1.13 -11.83 -8.46
N MET A 161 -1.63 -10.93 -9.30
CA MET A 161 -0.97 -10.47 -10.50
C MET A 161 -0.09 -9.27 -10.17
N GLY A 162 1.14 -9.28 -10.67
CA GLY A 162 2.10 -8.20 -10.53
C GLY A 162 2.36 -7.61 -11.89
N MET A 163 2.30 -6.29 -11.96
CA MET A 163 2.69 -5.51 -13.13
C MET A 163 3.76 -4.52 -12.67
N LEU A 164 4.95 -4.61 -13.22
CA LEU A 164 6.11 -3.88 -12.76
C LEU A 164 6.76 -3.15 -13.92
N GLN A 165 6.76 -1.81 -13.85
CA GLN A 165 7.55 -0.99 -14.75
C GLN A 165 9.02 -1.03 -14.33
N ARG A 166 9.92 -1.38 -15.26
CA ARG A 166 11.36 -1.39 -15.00
C ARG A 166 11.84 -0.01 -14.57
N ASN A 167 12.66 0.02 -13.51
CA ASN A 167 13.11 1.25 -12.86
C ASN A 167 11.97 2.18 -12.39
N GLY A 168 10.76 1.65 -12.23
CA GLY A 168 9.56 2.42 -11.91
C GLY A 168 8.73 1.78 -10.79
N LYS A 169 7.40 1.88 -10.97
CA LYS A 169 6.38 1.43 -10.03
C LYS A 169 6.02 -0.04 -10.25
N ALA A 170 5.55 -0.68 -9.20
CA ALA A 170 4.91 -1.98 -9.22
C ALA A 170 3.46 -1.85 -8.72
N TYR A 171 2.56 -2.54 -9.42
CA TYR A 171 1.16 -2.71 -9.06
C TYR A 171 0.86 -4.17 -8.82
N LEU A 172 0.27 -4.46 -7.66
CA LEU A 172 -0.07 -5.80 -7.23
C LEU A 172 -1.57 -5.92 -7.04
N LYS A 173 -2.21 -6.84 -7.77
CA LYS A 173 -3.66 -7.04 -7.77
C LYS A 173 -4.03 -8.46 -7.40
N HIS A 174 -4.85 -8.62 -6.37
CA HIS A 174 -5.54 -9.88 -6.09
C HIS A 174 -6.67 -10.08 -7.10
N ILE A 175 -6.54 -11.12 -7.93
CA ILE A 175 -7.46 -11.44 -9.02
C ILE A 175 -8.12 -12.80 -8.81
N PRO A 176 -9.29 -13.05 -9.41
CA PRO A 176 -10.02 -14.30 -9.20
C PRO A 176 -9.37 -15.53 -9.85
N ASN A 177 -8.61 -15.37 -10.94
CA ASN A 177 -7.97 -16.46 -11.70
C ASN A 177 -6.94 -15.90 -12.70
N THR A 178 -6.11 -16.77 -13.28
CA THR A 178 -5.13 -16.46 -14.35
C THR A 178 -5.72 -16.61 -15.76
N GLY A 179 -7.05 -16.48 -15.90
CA GLY A 179 -7.73 -16.58 -17.18
C GLY A 179 -7.45 -15.37 -18.06
N LYS A 180 -7.28 -15.59 -19.37
CA LYS A 180 -6.90 -14.56 -20.36
C LYS A 180 -7.66 -13.24 -20.25
N TRP A 181 -8.98 -13.29 -20.00
CA TRP A 181 -9.83 -12.11 -19.92
C TRP A 181 -9.62 -11.34 -18.60
N THR A 182 -9.37 -12.06 -17.51
CA THR A 182 -9.04 -11.47 -16.20
C THR A 182 -7.70 -10.73 -16.29
N LEU A 183 -6.70 -11.36 -16.89
CA LEU A 183 -5.35 -10.79 -17.07
C LEU A 183 -5.39 -9.58 -18.01
N LEU A 184 -6.00 -9.74 -19.18
CA LEU A 184 -6.14 -8.65 -20.16
C LEU A 184 -6.81 -7.43 -19.55
N LYS A 185 -7.90 -7.62 -18.78
CA LYS A 185 -8.59 -6.51 -18.12
C LYS A 185 -7.65 -5.73 -17.21
N GLN A 186 -6.85 -6.42 -16.38
CA GLN A 186 -5.92 -5.73 -15.48
C GLN A 186 -4.80 -5.01 -16.23
N ILE A 187 -4.29 -5.59 -17.31
CA ILE A 187 -3.28 -4.96 -18.16
C ILE A 187 -3.86 -3.70 -18.81
N GLN A 188 -5.06 -3.76 -19.39
CA GLN A 188 -5.72 -2.60 -20.00
C GLN A 188 -6.02 -1.46 -19.02
N GLU A 189 -6.34 -1.81 -17.77
CA GLU A 189 -6.61 -0.81 -16.72
C GLU A 189 -5.34 -0.12 -16.21
N ASN A 190 -4.16 -0.73 -16.33
CA ASN A 190 -2.95 -0.29 -15.62
C ASN A 190 -1.68 -0.13 -16.49
N VAL A 191 -1.70 -0.56 -17.75
CA VAL A 191 -0.52 -0.57 -18.63
C VAL A 191 -0.84 0.15 -19.93
N ASP A 192 0.00 1.13 -20.27
CA ASP A 192 -0.12 1.88 -21.52
C ASP A 192 -0.06 0.93 -22.72
N PRO A 193 -1.00 1.01 -23.69
CA PRO A 193 -0.97 0.17 -24.89
C PRO A 193 0.32 0.23 -25.70
N LYS A 194 1.10 1.32 -25.58
CA LYS A 194 2.41 1.50 -26.23
C LYS A 194 3.57 0.88 -25.44
N ALA A 195 3.33 0.40 -24.22
CA ALA A 195 4.35 -0.26 -23.43
C ALA A 195 4.75 -1.61 -24.04
N ARG A 196 6.01 -1.98 -23.82
CA ARG A 196 6.51 -3.33 -24.06
C ARG A 196 6.17 -4.19 -22.85
N VAL A 197 5.33 -5.21 -23.05
CA VAL A 197 4.90 -6.14 -22.00
C VAL A 197 5.76 -7.39 -22.08
N ILE A 198 6.38 -7.75 -20.96
CA ILE A 198 7.28 -8.90 -20.83
C ILE A 198 6.66 -9.90 -19.85
N THR A 199 6.38 -11.12 -20.31
CA THR A 199 5.76 -12.17 -19.47
C THR A 199 6.53 -13.48 -19.51
N ASP A 200 6.09 -14.44 -18.69
CA ASP A 200 6.43 -15.85 -18.89
C ASP A 200 5.66 -16.45 -20.09
N GLN A 201 5.84 -17.74 -20.34
CA GLN A 201 5.17 -18.51 -21.39
C GLN A 201 3.70 -18.88 -21.11
N TRP A 202 3.03 -18.26 -20.13
CA TRP A 202 1.65 -18.60 -19.85
C TRP A 202 0.72 -18.27 -21.04
N GLY A 203 -0.02 -19.27 -21.51
CA GLY A 203 -0.93 -19.13 -22.66
C GLY A 203 -2.02 -18.05 -22.47
N GLY A 204 -2.25 -17.63 -21.22
CA GLY A 204 -3.12 -16.51 -20.88
C GLY A 204 -2.60 -15.14 -21.32
N TYR A 205 -1.39 -15.01 -21.86
CA TYR A 205 -0.83 -13.77 -22.40
C TYR A 205 -0.77 -13.71 -23.93
N MET A 206 -0.91 -14.84 -24.63
CA MET A 206 -0.72 -14.95 -26.10
C MET A 206 -1.67 -14.07 -26.93
N GLN A 207 -2.77 -13.59 -26.34
CA GLN A 207 -3.69 -12.67 -27.00
C GLN A 207 -3.24 -11.20 -26.98
N LEU A 208 -2.23 -10.81 -26.18
CA LEU A 208 -1.84 -9.41 -26.00
C LEU A 208 -1.54 -8.66 -27.31
N PRO A 209 -0.84 -9.24 -28.30
CA PRO A 209 -0.64 -8.59 -29.60
C PRO A 209 -1.95 -8.24 -30.33
N LYS A 210 -3.01 -9.04 -30.16
CA LYS A 210 -4.33 -8.77 -30.77
C LYS A 210 -5.01 -7.54 -30.19
N PHE A 211 -4.57 -7.08 -29.02
CA PHE A 211 -5.09 -5.90 -28.33
C PHE A 211 -4.11 -4.71 -28.41
N GLY A 212 -3.08 -4.79 -29.26
CA GLY A 212 -2.19 -3.67 -29.57
C GLY A 212 -0.95 -3.57 -28.68
N TYR A 213 -0.71 -4.53 -27.78
CA TYR A 213 0.49 -4.56 -26.95
C TYR A 213 1.69 -5.13 -27.70
N ASN A 214 2.86 -4.51 -27.53
CA ASN A 214 4.12 -5.14 -27.90
C ASN A 214 4.47 -6.19 -26.83
N HIS A 215 4.20 -7.47 -27.11
CA HIS A 215 4.35 -8.56 -26.14
C HIS A 215 5.55 -9.44 -26.47
N GLU A 216 6.46 -9.54 -25.50
CA GLU A 216 7.60 -10.46 -25.50
C GLU A 216 7.43 -11.46 -24.34
N TYR A 217 7.88 -12.70 -24.53
CA TYR A 217 7.78 -13.74 -23.50
C TYR A 217 9.05 -14.58 -23.40
N LEU A 218 9.31 -15.12 -22.21
CA LEU A 218 10.43 -16.04 -21.97
C LEU A 218 10.00 -17.49 -21.81
N ASP A 219 10.75 -18.40 -22.44
CA ASP A 219 10.71 -19.84 -22.16
C ASP A 219 11.56 -20.20 -20.94
N HIS A 220 10.94 -20.33 -19.76
CA HIS A 220 11.65 -20.79 -18.55
C HIS A 220 12.08 -22.28 -18.60
N GLY A 221 11.70 -23.03 -19.64
CA GLY A 221 12.18 -24.39 -19.91
C GLY A 221 13.50 -24.45 -20.67
N GLU A 222 13.84 -23.41 -21.44
CA GLU A 222 15.04 -23.40 -22.30
C GLU A 222 16.08 -22.32 -21.91
N THR A 223 15.70 -21.15 -21.36
CA THR A 223 16.68 -20.12 -20.94
C THR A 223 16.11 -19.14 -19.91
N TYR A 224 16.82 -18.92 -18.79
CA TYR A 224 16.39 -17.96 -17.74
C TYR A 224 16.59 -16.48 -18.12
N VAL A 225 17.39 -16.19 -19.16
CA VAL A 225 17.67 -14.82 -19.65
C VAL A 225 17.93 -14.88 -21.16
N MET A 226 17.11 -14.21 -21.97
CA MET A 226 17.45 -13.86 -23.37
C MET A 226 17.69 -12.36 -23.46
N GLY A 227 18.92 -11.94 -23.18
CA GLY A 227 19.30 -10.52 -23.19
C GLY A 227 18.49 -9.69 -22.19
N ASP A 228 17.67 -8.76 -22.69
CA ASP A 228 16.87 -7.83 -21.90
C ASP A 228 15.44 -8.34 -21.61
N ILE A 229 15.08 -9.55 -22.03
CA ILE A 229 13.74 -10.12 -21.78
C ILE A 229 13.84 -10.97 -20.51
N HIS A 230 13.23 -10.52 -19.40
CA HIS A 230 13.13 -11.27 -18.14
C HIS A 230 12.07 -10.69 -17.18
N THR A 231 11.62 -11.52 -16.23
CA THR A 231 10.65 -11.19 -15.15
C THR A 231 11.30 -11.12 -13.76
N GLN A 232 12.64 -11.01 -13.69
CA GLN A 232 13.38 -11.07 -12.42
C GLN A 232 12.99 -9.97 -11.41
N ASN A 233 12.56 -8.80 -11.88
CA ASN A 233 12.17 -7.72 -10.97
C ASN A 233 10.86 -8.03 -10.27
N VAL A 234 9.87 -8.58 -10.99
CA VAL A 234 8.59 -8.96 -10.39
C VAL A 234 8.75 -10.18 -9.48
N GLU A 235 9.64 -11.12 -9.80
CA GLU A 235 10.04 -12.21 -8.89
C GLU A 235 10.63 -11.71 -7.57
N ASN A 236 11.47 -10.67 -7.63
CA ASN A 236 12.02 -10.04 -6.43
C ASN A 236 10.92 -9.46 -5.53
N VAL A 237 9.89 -8.85 -6.13
CA VAL A 237 8.69 -8.37 -5.40
C VAL A 237 7.97 -9.54 -4.73
N TRP A 238 7.79 -10.67 -5.43
CA TRP A 238 7.20 -11.88 -4.86
C TRP A 238 7.97 -12.43 -3.68
N SER A 239 9.29 -12.41 -3.75
CA SER A 239 10.15 -12.88 -2.66
C SER A 239 9.93 -12.07 -1.38
N ILE A 240 9.79 -10.74 -1.49
CA ILE A 240 9.50 -9.85 -0.35
C ILE A 240 8.09 -10.08 0.18
N LEU A 241 7.08 -10.08 -0.69
CA LEU A 241 5.67 -10.29 -0.35
C LEU A 241 5.48 -11.62 0.41
N LYS A 242 6.00 -12.73 -0.15
CA LYS A 242 5.85 -14.08 0.43
C LYS A 242 6.58 -14.21 1.76
N ARG A 243 7.80 -13.67 1.90
CA ARG A 243 8.53 -13.66 3.18
C ARG A 243 7.75 -12.92 4.27
N GLY A 244 7.13 -11.80 3.90
CA GLY A 244 6.24 -11.05 4.76
C GLY A 244 4.99 -11.83 5.19
N ILE A 245 4.25 -12.38 4.22
CA ILE A 245 3.05 -13.17 4.46
C ILE A 245 3.35 -14.38 5.34
N PHE A 246 4.32 -15.21 4.97
CA PHE A 246 4.58 -16.48 5.68
C PHE A 246 5.36 -16.29 6.98
N GLY A 247 6.19 -15.24 7.08
CA GLY A 247 7.01 -14.96 8.26
C GLY A 247 6.28 -14.16 9.34
N VAL A 248 5.65 -13.04 8.95
CA VAL A 248 5.07 -12.08 9.90
C VAL A 248 3.59 -12.36 10.14
N TYR A 249 2.84 -12.60 9.07
CA TYR A 249 1.38 -12.70 9.15
C TYR A 249 0.89 -14.13 9.35
N ARG A 250 1.70 -15.11 8.92
CA ARG A 250 1.43 -16.56 8.89
C ARG A 250 0.29 -16.96 7.95
N GLN A 251 -0.86 -16.30 8.07
CA GLN A 251 -2.04 -16.51 7.26
C GLN A 251 -2.76 -15.17 7.03
N VAL A 252 -3.24 -14.97 5.81
CA VAL A 252 -4.03 -13.79 5.41
C VAL A 252 -5.32 -14.30 4.77
N SER A 253 -6.47 -13.74 5.17
CA SER A 253 -7.75 -14.08 4.56
C SER A 253 -7.88 -13.50 3.15
N LYS A 254 -8.67 -14.15 2.31
CA LYS A 254 -9.02 -13.69 0.96
C LYS A 254 -9.47 -12.22 0.93
N GLN A 255 -10.36 -11.83 1.85
CA GLN A 255 -10.91 -10.48 1.94
C GLN A 255 -9.84 -9.39 2.13
N TYR A 256 -8.75 -9.69 2.84
CA TYR A 256 -7.74 -8.68 3.15
C TYR A 256 -6.51 -8.74 2.24
N LEU A 257 -6.35 -9.80 1.44
CA LEU A 257 -5.12 -10.06 0.70
C LEU A 257 -4.68 -8.88 -0.18
N GLN A 258 -5.62 -8.20 -0.84
CA GLN A 258 -5.34 -6.99 -1.64
C GLN A 258 -4.65 -5.90 -0.80
N SER A 259 -5.12 -5.64 0.42
CA SER A 259 -4.51 -4.61 1.28
C SER A 259 -3.07 -4.95 1.67
N TYR A 260 -2.74 -6.23 1.82
CA TYR A 260 -1.38 -6.68 2.07
C TYR A 260 -0.52 -6.53 0.81
N ALA A 261 -1.05 -6.89 -0.37
CA ALA A 261 -0.37 -6.67 -1.64
C ALA A 261 -0.04 -5.17 -1.85
N ASN A 262 -0.99 -4.28 -1.56
CA ASN A 262 -0.81 -2.83 -1.60
C ASN A 262 0.36 -2.36 -0.73
N GLU A 263 0.44 -2.84 0.52
CA GLU A 263 1.56 -2.49 1.41
C GLU A 263 2.92 -2.84 0.78
N TYR A 264 3.07 -4.03 0.18
CA TYR A 264 4.34 -4.44 -0.41
C TYR A 264 4.64 -3.72 -1.72
N ALA A 265 3.62 -3.45 -2.54
CA ALA A 265 3.74 -2.62 -3.74
C ALA A 265 4.22 -1.20 -3.38
N TRP A 266 3.55 -0.56 -2.42
CA TRP A 266 3.88 0.77 -1.92
C TRP A 266 5.30 0.84 -1.37
N ARG A 267 5.71 -0.14 -0.56
CA ARG A 267 7.09 -0.22 -0.03
C ARG A 267 8.12 -0.38 -1.13
N TYR A 268 7.80 -1.17 -2.15
CA TYR A 268 8.66 -1.31 -3.31
C TYR A 268 8.80 0.04 -4.03
N ASN A 269 7.68 0.71 -4.34
CA ASN A 269 7.65 2.00 -5.04
C ASN A 269 8.44 3.09 -4.30
N HIS A 270 8.39 3.09 -2.96
CA HIS A 270 8.99 4.13 -2.12
C HIS A 270 10.35 3.72 -1.51
N ARG A 271 10.92 2.58 -1.90
CA ARG A 271 12.16 2.01 -1.33
C ARG A 271 13.35 2.98 -1.35
N ALA A 272 13.43 3.82 -2.39
CA ALA A 272 14.49 4.80 -2.56
C ALA A 272 14.41 5.96 -1.54
N LEU A 273 13.23 6.23 -0.97
CA LEU A 273 13.06 7.27 0.06
C LEU A 273 13.70 6.89 1.40
N GLY A 274 13.93 5.60 1.65
CA GLY A 274 14.43 5.11 2.93
C GLY A 274 13.56 5.61 4.09
N ASP A 275 14.14 6.39 4.99
CA ASP A 275 13.42 6.99 6.13
C ASP A 275 12.38 8.04 5.72
N GLY A 276 12.43 8.54 4.49
CA GLY A 276 11.43 9.44 3.90
C GLY A 276 10.06 8.79 3.69
N MET A 277 9.98 7.46 3.64
CA MET A 277 8.71 6.72 3.55
C MET A 277 7.71 7.11 4.63
N PHE A 278 8.18 7.43 5.85
CA PHE A 278 7.28 7.86 6.92
C PHE A 278 6.60 9.20 6.60
N ASN A 279 7.37 10.15 6.08
CA ASN A 279 6.83 11.44 5.67
C ASN A 279 5.90 11.30 4.46
N GLU A 280 6.20 10.38 3.54
CA GLU A 280 5.32 10.10 2.41
C GLU A 280 3.98 9.52 2.86
N LEU A 281 4.00 8.53 3.76
CA LEU A 281 2.78 7.98 4.34
C LEU A 281 1.96 9.06 5.07
N LEU A 282 2.61 10.02 5.74
CA LEU A 282 1.93 11.18 6.34
C LEU A 282 1.36 12.15 5.31
N ASN A 283 2.04 12.37 4.18
CA ASN A 283 1.48 13.17 3.09
C ASN A 283 0.18 12.51 2.57
N GLN A 284 0.17 11.20 2.44
CA GLN A 284 -1.01 10.44 2.00
C GLN A 284 -2.18 10.57 2.98
N VAL A 285 -1.94 10.64 4.30
CA VAL A 285 -3.01 10.96 5.29
C VAL A 285 -3.71 12.27 4.95
N ALA A 286 -2.96 13.29 4.55
CA ALA A 286 -3.50 14.62 4.27
C ALA A 286 -4.29 14.68 2.95
N LEU A 287 -4.00 13.75 2.01
CA LEU A 287 -4.64 13.65 0.70
C LEU A 287 -5.89 12.78 0.71
N VAL A 288 -5.99 11.84 1.65
CA VAL A 288 -7.12 10.91 1.73
C VAL A 288 -8.36 11.61 2.31
N LYS A 289 -9.46 11.59 1.53
CA LYS A 289 -10.84 11.66 2.02
C LYS A 289 -11.30 10.21 2.13
N VAL A 290 -11.26 9.59 3.32
CA VAL A 290 -11.56 8.16 3.48
C VAL A 290 -12.92 7.83 2.85
N LEU A 291 -12.92 6.80 2.01
CA LEU A 291 -14.10 6.19 1.40
C LEU A 291 -15.16 5.89 2.46
N LYS A 292 -16.42 6.27 2.17
CA LYS A 292 -17.56 5.95 3.03
C LYS A 292 -17.56 4.45 3.31
N VAL A 293 -17.69 4.11 4.59
CA VAL A 293 -17.86 2.73 5.09
C VAL A 293 -19.08 2.13 4.38
N GLY A 294 -18.86 1.37 3.31
CA GLY A 294 -19.91 0.87 2.42
C GLY A 294 -19.42 0.21 1.13
N GLN A 295 -18.15 0.39 0.74
CA GLN A 295 -17.57 -0.24 -0.47
C GLN A 295 -16.57 -1.37 -0.18
N LEU A 296 -16.55 -1.90 1.04
CA LEU A 296 -15.75 -3.08 1.42
C LEU A 296 -16.63 -4.19 1.99
N ALA A 297 -17.74 -4.47 1.29
CA ALA A 297 -18.52 -5.69 1.47
C ALA A 297 -18.04 -6.73 0.44
#